data_AF-A0A536AX38-F1
#
_entry.id   AF-A0A536AX38-F1
#
_cell.length_a   1.000
_cell.length_b   1.000
_cell.length_c   1.000
_cell.angle_alpha   90.00
_cell.angle_beta   90.00
_cell.angle_gamma   90.00
#
_symmetry.space_group_name_H-M   'P 1'
#
loop_
_entity.id
_entity.type
_entity.pdbx_description
1 polymer ?
#
loop_
_entity_poly.entity_id
_entity_poly.type
_entity_poly.pdbx_seq_one_letter_code
_entity_poly.pdbx_strand_id
1 'polypeptide(L)'
;MRILHGQVAYRDFYYASPPLTLFKEAGVAALLGPSYGFLASRWAFAIEVSIGSVLAFFIVRRFTSPTLAFLVTLPTIFFTTVLYAYSNFNFDAQILFLGAFLILVWELDRERWPLMLLAGMLCGLAFLAKPTYLAMAVGICGLGILRPLTQGPRRWPLFAAGFGAVVGAVFLAIYASGIWSQFRSQSFGQLLQARPVSRRQLVYQDWPKWLFETGHGIVAPAAAAVLLALAAALRRVALVPLAALVVILALFIPPALQSSTIGIPTDGQMTLLVGALALILAINAAASVVLVAARLPGIRERPWAGTVRDRMFPPMVPIVATVLEYLHGVDLSSMRFAYVGTFLAVPVALSLLYTGWRLFAPAAVARIAAPAVVGTFVAAAGIVVTQGSPYLDGPRSEMTATFSSARLEGMRTVPANASHVDGVVAAIERYTSSGDRTLVFPDGQVYYVVTGRDNATKVDWYDILATTPAMTAEATQALQEAPPRWIFVQEYNESDINHTDRLDFESQPAWKPIFDFITANYELVSSEDGVDAYRLK
;
A
#
# COMPACT_ATOMS: atom_id res chain seq x y z
N MET A 1 5.50 0.06 -22.35
CA MET A 1 6.55 0.57 -21.44
C MET A 1 7.67 1.24 -22.23
N ARG A 2 8.00 2.50 -21.96
CA ARG A 2 9.01 3.31 -22.67
C ARG A 2 10.45 2.88 -22.35
N ILE A 3 10.72 2.36 -21.14
CA ILE A 3 12.02 1.81 -20.72
C ILE A 3 12.46 0.69 -21.66
N LEU A 4 11.55 -0.23 -22.02
CA LEU A 4 11.84 -1.36 -22.90
C LEU A 4 12.18 -0.95 -24.34
N HIS A 5 11.73 0.23 -24.75
CA HIS A 5 12.00 0.79 -26.08
C HIS A 5 13.19 1.76 -26.06
N GLY A 6 13.91 1.91 -24.93
CA GLY A 6 15.04 2.83 -24.79
C GLY A 6 14.66 4.31 -24.87
N GLN A 7 13.36 4.64 -24.83
CA GLN A 7 12.86 6.01 -24.98
C GLN A 7 13.09 6.85 -23.72
N VAL A 8 13.31 6.19 -22.57
CA VAL A 8 13.58 6.80 -21.27
C VAL A 8 14.61 5.95 -20.52
N ALA A 9 15.53 6.60 -19.81
CA ALA A 9 16.62 5.91 -19.13
C ALA A 9 16.17 5.12 -17.88
N TYR A 10 15.09 5.54 -17.21
CA TYR A 10 14.68 4.89 -15.95
C TYR A 10 13.17 4.92 -15.61
N ARG A 11 12.31 5.61 -16.38
CA ARG A 11 10.88 5.77 -16.00
C ARG A 11 9.94 6.18 -17.13
N ASP A 12 8.80 5.51 -17.22
CA ASP A 12 7.79 5.66 -18.29
C ASP A 12 6.84 6.84 -18.14
N PHE A 13 6.42 7.14 -16.90
CA PHE A 13 5.43 8.17 -16.52
C PHE A 13 5.89 8.94 -15.31
N TYR A 14 5.30 10.09 -15.00
CA TYR A 14 5.55 10.81 -13.76
C TYR A 14 5.03 10.11 -12.47
N TYR A 15 5.38 8.83 -12.23
CA TYR A 15 5.18 8.10 -10.96
C TYR A 15 6.38 8.06 -9.97
N ALA A 16 6.28 8.69 -8.81
CA ALA A 16 7.43 8.92 -7.93
C ALA A 16 7.90 7.69 -7.14
N SER A 17 8.48 6.74 -7.86
CA SER A 17 9.13 5.54 -7.33
C SER A 17 10.62 5.52 -7.69
N PRO A 18 11.49 5.11 -6.77
CA PRO A 18 12.88 4.82 -7.07
C PRO A 18 12.99 3.60 -8.01
N PRO A 19 14.18 3.33 -8.58
CA PRO A 19 14.26 2.67 -9.87
C PRO A 19 14.06 1.15 -9.82
N LEU A 20 14.17 0.51 -8.64
CA LEU A 20 14.14 -0.94 -8.55
C LEU A 20 12.80 -1.52 -9.01
N THR A 21 11.70 -0.96 -8.50
CA THR A 21 10.34 -1.35 -8.89
C THR A 21 10.16 -1.25 -10.39
N LEU A 22 10.54 -0.12 -10.99
CA LEU A 22 10.35 0.14 -12.42
C LEU A 22 11.17 -0.83 -13.28
N PHE A 23 12.40 -1.15 -12.88
CA PHE A 23 13.21 -2.13 -13.57
C PHE A 23 12.69 -3.56 -13.42
N LYS A 24 12.16 -3.91 -12.24
CA LYS A 24 11.49 -5.20 -12.00
C LYS A 24 10.29 -5.34 -12.93
N GLU A 25 9.38 -4.37 -12.92
CA GLU A 25 8.17 -4.37 -13.74
C GLU A 25 8.51 -4.40 -15.24
N ALA A 26 9.52 -3.63 -15.67
CA ALA A 26 10.03 -3.69 -17.06
C ALA A 26 10.56 -5.08 -17.41
N GLY A 27 11.36 -5.70 -16.54
CA GLY A 27 11.90 -7.04 -16.75
C GLY A 27 10.80 -8.10 -16.87
N VAL A 28 9.79 -8.05 -15.99
CA VAL A 28 8.65 -8.99 -16.05
C VAL A 28 7.79 -8.73 -17.29
N ALA A 29 7.56 -7.47 -17.65
CA ALA A 29 6.87 -7.10 -18.89
C ALA A 29 7.61 -7.58 -20.14
N ALA A 30 8.95 -7.54 -20.15
CA ALA A 30 9.75 -8.07 -21.26
C ALA A 30 9.61 -9.58 -21.41
N LEU A 31 9.44 -10.31 -20.29
CA LEU A 31 9.28 -11.77 -20.30
C LEU A 31 7.86 -12.22 -20.68
N LEU A 32 6.84 -11.52 -20.19
CA LEU A 32 5.43 -11.93 -20.33
C LEU A 32 4.68 -11.16 -21.43
N GLY A 33 5.31 -10.14 -22.00
CA GLY A 33 4.75 -9.35 -23.10
C GLY A 33 3.45 -8.62 -22.73
N PRO A 34 2.56 -8.37 -23.70
CA PRO A 34 1.30 -7.64 -23.48
C PRO A 34 0.36 -8.27 -22.45
N SER A 35 0.50 -9.58 -22.18
CA SER A 35 -0.31 -10.30 -21.19
C SER A 35 -0.04 -9.86 -19.74
N TYR A 36 1.13 -9.24 -19.49
CA TYR A 36 1.52 -8.78 -18.17
C TYR A 36 0.64 -7.65 -17.65
N GLY A 37 0.27 -6.69 -18.51
CA GLY A 37 -0.44 -5.47 -18.09
C GLY A 37 -1.80 -5.72 -17.44
N PHE A 38 -2.36 -6.93 -17.60
CA PHE A 38 -3.77 -7.21 -17.32
C PHE A 38 -3.97 -8.39 -16.38
N LEU A 39 -3.50 -9.58 -16.76
CA LEU A 39 -3.75 -10.81 -16.01
C LEU A 39 -2.51 -11.30 -15.28
N ALA A 40 -1.35 -11.30 -15.93
CA ALA A 40 -0.13 -11.84 -15.34
C ALA A 40 0.42 -10.97 -14.20
N SER A 41 0.21 -9.65 -14.22
CA SER A 41 0.51 -8.76 -13.09
C SER A 41 -0.25 -9.15 -11.81
N ARG A 42 -1.51 -9.62 -11.95
CA ARG A 42 -2.32 -10.09 -10.80
C ARG A 42 -1.76 -11.37 -10.19
N TRP A 43 -1.24 -12.27 -11.02
CA TRP A 43 -0.57 -13.48 -10.54
C TRP A 43 0.79 -13.19 -9.91
N ALA A 44 1.59 -12.33 -10.53
CA ALA A 44 2.85 -11.85 -9.94
C ALA A 44 2.60 -11.20 -8.56
N PHE A 45 1.56 -10.37 -8.48
CA PHE A 45 1.12 -9.78 -7.23
C PHE A 45 0.68 -10.84 -6.19
N ALA A 46 -0.09 -11.85 -6.61
CA ALA A 46 -0.51 -12.94 -5.71
C ALA A 46 0.68 -13.71 -5.12
N ILE A 47 1.69 -13.94 -5.95
CA ILE A 47 2.95 -14.60 -5.57
C ILE A 47 3.70 -13.72 -4.57
N GLU A 48 3.87 -12.42 -4.86
CA GLU A 48 4.52 -11.45 -3.99
C GLU A 48 3.87 -11.40 -2.60
N VAL A 49 2.54 -11.28 -2.54
CA VAL A 49 1.78 -11.32 -1.28
C VAL A 49 2.00 -12.63 -0.53
N SER A 50 1.94 -13.76 -1.22
CA SER A 50 2.14 -15.08 -0.61
C SER A 50 3.52 -15.20 0.02
N ILE A 51 4.56 -14.72 -0.68
CA ILE A 51 5.93 -14.67 -0.16
C ILE A 51 6.00 -13.79 1.09
N GLY A 52 5.39 -12.60 1.08
CA GLY A 52 5.32 -11.72 2.24
C GLY A 52 4.71 -12.40 3.47
N SER A 53 3.61 -13.13 3.30
CA SER A 53 2.97 -13.90 4.38
C SER A 53 3.86 -15.04 4.89
N VAL A 54 4.55 -15.75 3.99
CA VAL A 54 5.50 -16.81 4.37
C VAL A 54 6.69 -16.25 5.17
N LEU A 55 7.23 -15.11 4.76
CA LEU A 55 8.30 -14.44 5.51
C LEU A 55 7.84 -14.02 6.91
N ALA A 56 6.64 -13.46 7.03
CA ALA A 56 6.04 -13.11 8.32
C ALA A 56 5.85 -14.34 9.22
N PHE A 57 5.38 -15.47 8.66
CA PHE A 57 5.30 -16.74 9.37
C PHE A 57 6.67 -17.17 9.91
N PHE A 58 7.73 -17.14 9.10
CA PHE A 58 9.06 -17.54 9.53
C PHE A 58 9.67 -16.61 10.58
N ILE A 59 9.35 -15.32 10.55
CA ILE A 59 9.73 -14.35 11.59
C ILE A 59 9.07 -14.73 12.92
N VAL A 60 7.75 -14.95 12.93
CA VAL A 60 7.02 -15.27 14.16
C VAL A 60 7.33 -16.68 14.69
N ARG A 61 7.58 -17.64 13.79
CA ARG A 61 7.99 -19.01 14.11
C ARG A 61 9.29 -19.06 14.91
N ARG A 62 10.19 -18.07 14.81
CA ARG A 62 11.41 -18.02 15.63
C ARG A 62 11.12 -18.03 17.13
N PHE A 63 9.94 -17.56 17.53
CA PHE A 63 9.57 -17.35 18.94
C PHE A 63 8.35 -18.15 19.41
N THR A 64 7.69 -18.86 18.50
CA THR A 64 6.42 -19.56 18.78
C THR A 64 6.43 -20.96 18.19
N SER A 65 5.46 -21.81 18.56
CA SER A 65 5.32 -23.12 17.93
C SER A 65 4.90 -22.97 16.46
N PRO A 66 5.25 -23.91 15.56
CA PRO A 66 4.85 -23.86 14.16
C PRO A 66 3.34 -23.72 13.97
N THR A 67 2.54 -24.43 14.78
CA THR A 67 1.07 -24.35 14.75
C THR A 67 0.58 -22.96 15.10
N LEU A 68 1.12 -22.34 16.15
CA LEU A 68 0.69 -21.00 16.55
C LEU A 68 1.09 -19.97 15.48
N ALA A 69 2.34 -20.02 15.00
CA ALA A 69 2.81 -19.14 13.93
C ALA A 69 1.92 -19.25 12.68
N PHE A 70 1.49 -20.46 12.31
CA PHE A 70 0.58 -20.66 11.19
C PHE A 70 -0.78 -20.00 11.44
N LEU A 71 -1.39 -20.25 12.60
CA LEU A 71 -2.73 -19.73 12.92
C LEU A 71 -2.77 -18.20 13.01
N VAL A 72 -1.74 -17.56 13.57
CA VAL A 72 -1.68 -16.10 13.72
C VAL A 72 -1.31 -15.37 12.42
N THR A 73 -0.66 -16.05 11.47
CA THR A 73 -0.37 -15.50 10.14
C THR A 73 -1.52 -15.68 9.16
N LEU A 74 -2.43 -16.63 9.39
CA LEU A 74 -3.56 -16.90 8.49
C LEU A 74 -4.44 -15.65 8.22
N PRO A 75 -4.83 -14.83 9.22
CA PRO A 75 -5.64 -13.62 8.98
C PRO A 75 -4.94 -12.59 8.09
N THR A 76 -3.60 -12.57 8.08
CA THR A 76 -2.83 -11.73 7.17
C THR A 76 -3.14 -12.05 5.72
N ILE A 77 -3.36 -13.32 5.34
CA ILE A 77 -3.66 -13.70 3.95
C ILE A 77 -4.99 -13.09 3.48
N PHE A 78 -5.99 -13.03 4.37
CA PHE A 78 -7.29 -12.44 4.08
C PHE A 78 -7.26 -10.90 4.12
N PHE A 79 -6.45 -10.34 5.01
CA PHE A 79 -6.25 -8.89 5.02
C PHE A 79 -5.42 -8.45 3.80
N THR A 80 -4.44 -9.25 3.38
CA THR A 80 -3.68 -9.00 2.16
C THR A 80 -4.53 -9.19 0.91
N THR A 81 -5.66 -9.91 1.00
CA THR A 81 -6.58 -9.95 -0.15
C THR A 81 -7.27 -8.62 -0.44
N VAL A 82 -7.46 -7.74 0.57
CA VAL A 82 -7.90 -6.34 0.35
C VAL A 82 -6.91 -5.60 -0.55
N LEU A 83 -5.64 -5.98 -0.47
CA LEU A 83 -4.59 -5.41 -1.29
C LEU A 83 -4.68 -5.87 -2.74
N TYR A 84 -5.41 -6.94 -3.08
CA TYR A 84 -5.69 -7.24 -4.50
C TYR A 84 -6.47 -6.11 -5.16
N ALA A 85 -7.25 -5.30 -4.43
CA ALA A 85 -7.94 -4.17 -5.04
C ALA A 85 -6.97 -3.10 -5.60
N TYR A 86 -5.73 -3.06 -5.10
CA TYR A 86 -4.70 -2.14 -5.58
C TYR A 86 -3.50 -2.94 -6.06
N SER A 87 -3.27 -3.00 -7.37
CA SER A 87 -1.95 -3.35 -7.92
C SER A 87 -0.96 -2.24 -7.55
N ASN A 88 -0.56 -2.16 -6.28
CA ASN A 88 0.44 -1.20 -5.85
C ASN A 88 1.80 -1.73 -6.30
N PHE A 89 2.55 -0.93 -7.03
CA PHE A 89 3.78 -1.36 -7.67
C PHE A 89 4.92 -1.67 -6.68
N ASN A 90 4.76 -1.50 -5.37
CA ASN A 90 5.87 -1.48 -4.39
C ASN A 90 5.90 -2.62 -3.35
N PHE A 91 5.29 -3.78 -3.62
CA PHE A 91 5.34 -4.93 -2.69
C PHE A 91 6.70 -5.59 -2.58
N ASP A 92 7.49 -5.49 -3.64
CA ASP A 92 8.90 -5.88 -3.67
C ASP A 92 9.68 -5.22 -2.53
N ALA A 93 9.48 -3.92 -2.29
CA ALA A 93 10.10 -3.20 -1.19
C ALA A 93 9.83 -3.86 0.17
N GLN A 94 8.59 -4.31 0.37
CA GLN A 94 8.18 -4.95 1.60
C GLN A 94 8.72 -6.35 1.75
N ILE A 95 8.70 -7.15 0.69
CA ILE A 95 9.28 -8.51 0.68
C ILE A 95 10.78 -8.44 0.97
N LEU A 96 11.48 -7.52 0.32
CA LEU A 96 12.91 -7.28 0.54
C LEU A 96 13.17 -6.88 2.00
N PHE A 97 12.38 -5.98 2.56
CA PHE A 97 12.51 -5.60 3.96
C PHE A 97 12.17 -6.74 4.93
N LEU A 98 11.12 -7.52 4.68
CA LEU A 98 10.79 -8.70 5.48
C LEU A 98 11.89 -9.76 5.41
N GLY A 99 12.53 -9.93 4.25
CA GLY A 99 13.71 -10.78 4.09
C GLY A 99 14.89 -10.29 4.92
N ALA A 100 15.18 -8.97 4.88
CA ALA A 100 16.18 -8.36 5.74
C ALA A 100 15.88 -8.59 7.23
N PHE A 101 14.63 -8.36 7.65
CA PHE A 101 14.22 -8.49 9.04
C PHE A 101 14.20 -9.95 9.51
N LEU A 102 13.82 -10.89 8.65
CA LEU A 102 13.91 -12.33 8.91
C LEU A 102 15.36 -12.71 9.26
N ILE A 103 16.33 -12.25 8.46
CA ILE A 103 17.75 -12.51 8.74
C ILE A 103 18.13 -11.95 10.11
N LEU A 104 17.78 -10.70 10.42
CA LEU A 104 18.07 -10.07 11.71
C LEU A 104 17.47 -10.84 12.90
N VAL A 105 16.24 -11.32 12.75
CA VAL A 105 15.52 -12.11 13.78
C VAL A 105 16.17 -13.47 14.02
N TRP A 106 16.57 -14.18 12.96
CA TRP A 106 17.18 -15.51 13.09
C TRP A 106 18.65 -15.46 13.48
N GLU A 107 19.33 -14.34 13.23
CA GLU A 107 20.72 -14.11 13.61
C GLU A 107 20.88 -13.34 14.93
N LEU A 108 19.81 -13.11 15.69
CA LEU A 108 19.83 -12.34 16.95
C LEU A 108 20.96 -12.74 17.93
N ASP A 109 21.28 -14.04 17.97
CA ASP A 109 22.26 -14.61 18.91
C ASP A 109 23.66 -14.80 18.30
N ARG A 110 23.77 -14.87 16.97
CA ARG A 110 25.01 -15.27 16.25
C ARG A 110 25.62 -14.14 15.43
N GLU A 111 24.75 -13.34 14.81
CA GLU A 111 25.07 -12.19 13.95
C GLU A 111 26.20 -12.45 12.95
N ARG A 112 26.09 -13.54 12.17
CA ARG A 112 27.12 -13.89 11.18
C ARG A 112 27.30 -12.74 10.19
N TRP A 113 28.55 -12.30 10.00
CA TRP A 113 28.87 -11.09 9.26
C TRP A 113 28.32 -11.08 7.81
N PRO A 114 28.31 -12.19 7.03
CA PRO A 114 27.78 -12.15 5.67
C PRO A 114 26.26 -11.93 5.66
N LEU A 115 25.57 -12.49 6.65
CA LEU A 115 24.12 -12.35 6.78
C LEU A 115 23.73 -10.95 7.25
N MET A 116 24.53 -10.31 8.10
CA MET A 116 24.31 -8.91 8.49
C MET A 116 24.48 -7.96 7.29
N LEU A 117 25.50 -8.18 6.46
CA LEU A 117 25.65 -7.44 5.20
C LEU A 117 24.45 -7.69 4.27
N LEU A 118 24.06 -8.95 4.07
CA LEU A 118 22.92 -9.31 3.21
C LEU A 118 21.62 -8.65 3.68
N ALA A 119 21.34 -8.64 4.99
CA ALA A 119 20.19 -7.93 5.55
C ALA A 119 20.23 -6.43 5.23
N GLY A 120 21.41 -5.82 5.33
CA GLY A 120 21.64 -4.44 4.90
C GLY A 120 21.36 -4.21 3.42
N MET A 121 21.89 -5.09 2.57
CA MET A 121 21.71 -5.04 1.11
C MET A 121 20.23 -5.15 0.72
N LEU A 122 19.50 -6.11 1.30
CA LEU A 122 18.06 -6.27 1.08
C LEU A 122 17.26 -5.04 1.54
N CYS A 123 17.61 -4.43 2.67
CA CYS A 123 17.00 -3.18 3.11
C CYS A 123 17.34 -1.99 2.19
N GLY A 124 18.55 -1.98 1.59
CA GLY A 124 18.96 -1.00 0.58
C GLY A 124 18.15 -1.14 -0.71
N LEU A 125 17.93 -2.37 -1.17
CA LEU A 125 17.03 -2.66 -2.29
C LEU A 125 15.60 -2.25 -1.95
N ALA A 126 15.11 -2.51 -0.74
CA ALA A 126 13.79 -2.05 -0.30
C ALA A 126 13.64 -0.53 -0.40
N PHE A 127 14.65 0.23 0.01
CA PHE A 127 14.69 1.69 -0.17
C PHE A 127 14.66 2.11 -1.64
N LEU A 128 15.40 1.40 -2.50
CA LEU A 128 15.43 1.65 -3.94
C LEU A 128 14.14 1.22 -4.67
N ALA A 129 13.26 0.47 -4.02
CA ALA A 129 11.90 0.19 -4.48
C ALA A 129 10.88 1.21 -3.91
N LYS A 130 10.98 1.56 -2.62
CA LYS A 130 10.11 2.59 -2.00
C LYS A 130 10.88 3.47 -1.00
N PRO A 131 10.89 4.81 -1.15
CA PRO A 131 11.77 5.69 -0.35
C PRO A 131 11.52 5.65 1.16
N THR A 132 10.30 5.30 1.59
CA THR A 132 9.92 5.24 3.01
C THR A 132 10.75 4.21 3.78
N TYR A 133 11.34 3.22 3.11
CA TYR A 133 12.24 2.24 3.75
C TYR A 133 13.61 2.83 4.15
N LEU A 134 13.94 4.06 3.79
CA LEU A 134 15.08 4.77 4.39
C LEU A 134 14.90 4.92 5.91
N ALA A 135 13.70 5.31 6.35
CA ALA A 135 13.41 5.45 7.78
C ALA A 135 13.44 4.09 8.50
N MET A 136 13.11 2.99 7.80
CA MET A 136 13.31 1.63 8.31
C MET A 136 14.79 1.33 8.55
N ALA A 137 15.66 1.61 7.58
CA ALA A 137 17.10 1.38 7.70
C ALA A 137 17.70 2.17 8.89
N VAL A 138 17.34 3.46 9.00
CA VAL A 138 17.74 4.30 10.14
C VAL A 138 17.20 3.73 11.45
N GLY A 139 15.93 3.29 11.47
CA GLY A 139 15.30 2.64 12.60
C GLY A 139 16.05 1.41 13.08
N ILE A 140 16.43 0.49 12.19
CA ILE A 140 17.21 -0.71 12.53
C ILE A 140 18.56 -0.35 13.15
N CYS A 141 19.27 0.63 12.59
CA CYS A 141 20.51 1.15 13.18
C CYS A 141 20.27 1.72 14.58
N GLY A 142 19.21 2.53 14.76
CA GLY A 142 18.80 3.07 16.06
C GLY A 142 18.47 1.98 17.08
N LEU A 143 17.79 0.90 16.66
CA LEU A 143 17.54 -0.26 17.51
C LEU A 143 18.85 -0.95 17.93
N GLY A 144 19.85 -1.02 17.04
CA GLY A 144 21.19 -1.52 17.37
C GLY A 144 21.94 -0.64 18.37
N ILE A 145 21.82 0.68 18.26
CA ILE A 145 22.38 1.64 19.23
C ILE A 145 21.70 1.48 20.60
N LEU A 146 20.38 1.32 20.63
CA LEU A 146 19.57 1.15 21.85
C LEU A 146 19.43 -0.31 22.30
N ARG A 147 20.34 -1.19 21.86
CA ARG A 147 20.28 -2.64 22.08
C ARG A 147 19.93 -3.10 23.50
N PRO A 148 20.45 -2.49 24.59
CA PRO A 148 20.10 -2.93 25.94
C PRO A 148 18.59 -2.91 26.24
N LEU A 149 17.85 -2.01 25.57
CA LEU A 149 16.41 -1.83 25.75
C LEU A 149 15.59 -2.55 24.69
N THR A 150 16.09 -2.65 23.46
CA THR A 150 15.34 -3.09 22.28
C THR A 150 15.67 -4.51 21.84
N GLN A 151 16.81 -5.05 22.26
CA GLN A 151 17.46 -6.24 21.70
C GLN A 151 17.71 -6.12 20.19
N GLY A 152 18.05 -4.93 19.70
CA GLY A 152 18.47 -4.74 18.31
C GLY A 152 19.83 -5.37 17.98
N PRO A 153 20.22 -5.37 16.67
CA PRO A 153 21.45 -6.01 16.20
C PRO A 153 22.71 -5.31 16.74
N ARG A 154 23.63 -6.06 17.36
CA ARG A 154 24.91 -5.54 17.84
C ARG A 154 25.82 -5.15 16.67
N ARG A 155 25.82 -5.93 15.58
CA ARG A 155 26.55 -5.67 14.33
C ARG A 155 25.77 -4.77 13.36
N TRP A 156 25.00 -3.81 13.87
CA TRP A 156 24.34 -2.80 13.05
C TRP A 156 25.29 -2.03 12.10
N PRO A 157 26.61 -1.83 12.38
CA PRO A 157 27.49 -1.21 11.39
C PRO A 157 27.68 -2.06 10.13
N LEU A 158 27.65 -3.40 10.24
CA LEU A 158 27.70 -4.28 9.08
C LEU A 158 26.40 -4.21 8.28
N PHE A 159 25.25 -4.15 8.96
CA PHE A 159 23.98 -3.88 8.30
C PHE A 159 24.02 -2.54 7.54
N ALA A 160 24.49 -1.47 8.18
CA ALA A 160 24.64 -0.16 7.55
C ALA A 160 25.62 -0.18 6.36
N ALA A 161 26.71 -0.94 6.46
CA ALA A 161 27.66 -1.13 5.37
C ALA A 161 27.02 -1.85 4.17
N GLY A 162 26.24 -2.91 4.40
CA GLY A 162 25.51 -3.60 3.34
C GLY A 162 24.47 -2.71 2.66
N PHE A 163 23.73 -1.92 3.45
CA PHE A 163 22.81 -0.91 2.93
C PHE A 163 23.53 0.12 2.07
N GLY A 164 24.59 0.73 2.62
CA GLY A 164 25.38 1.76 1.95
C GLY A 164 26.05 1.27 0.66
N ALA A 165 26.51 0.02 0.62
CA ALA A 165 27.12 -0.57 -0.56
C ALA A 165 26.14 -0.64 -1.75
N VAL A 166 24.92 -1.13 -1.53
CA VAL A 166 23.90 -1.24 -2.60
C VAL A 166 23.41 0.13 -3.04
N VAL A 167 23.02 0.97 -2.09
CA VAL A 167 22.50 2.31 -2.41
C VAL A 167 23.58 3.16 -3.09
N GLY A 168 24.81 3.11 -2.57
CA GLY A 168 25.96 3.80 -3.14
C GLY A 168 26.27 3.33 -4.55
N ALA A 169 26.25 2.02 -4.81
CA ALA A 169 26.49 1.48 -6.16
C ALA A 169 25.44 1.96 -7.16
N VAL A 170 24.16 1.92 -6.80
CA VAL A 170 23.07 2.39 -7.68
C VAL A 170 23.15 3.89 -7.93
N PHE A 171 23.39 4.68 -6.88
CA PHE A 171 23.52 6.13 -7.04
C PHE A 171 24.76 6.51 -7.86
N LEU A 172 25.87 5.78 -7.68
CA LEU A 172 27.07 5.97 -8.49
C LEU A 172 26.81 5.62 -9.96
N ALA A 173 26.08 4.53 -10.24
CA ALA A 173 25.69 4.17 -11.60
C ALA A 173 24.81 5.25 -12.26
N ILE A 174 23.79 5.75 -11.54
CA ILE A 174 22.92 6.84 -12.00
C ILE A 174 23.75 8.11 -12.25
N TYR A 175 24.66 8.44 -11.34
CA TYR A 175 25.55 9.59 -11.49
C TYR A 175 26.47 9.46 -12.71
N ALA A 176 27.11 8.30 -12.88
CA ALA A 176 27.99 8.02 -14.01
C ALA A 176 27.25 8.05 -15.36
N SER A 177 25.95 7.72 -15.38
CA SER A 177 25.11 7.80 -16.58
C SER A 177 24.62 9.21 -16.93
N GLY A 178 24.97 10.24 -16.15
CA GLY A 178 24.65 11.64 -16.45
C GLY A 178 23.21 12.07 -16.13
N ILE A 179 22.34 11.16 -15.68
CA ILE A 179 20.92 11.43 -15.41
C ILE A 179 20.61 11.82 -13.95
N TRP A 180 21.62 12.13 -13.13
CA TRP A 180 21.44 12.41 -11.70
C TRP A 180 20.46 13.56 -11.41
N SER A 181 20.57 14.68 -12.14
CA SER A 181 19.69 15.84 -11.93
C SER A 181 18.23 15.47 -12.16
N GLN A 182 17.97 14.73 -13.24
CA GLN A 182 16.64 14.21 -13.58
C GLN A 182 16.15 13.23 -12.52
N PHE A 183 16.98 12.24 -12.15
CA PHE A 183 16.67 11.24 -11.13
C PHE A 183 16.28 11.88 -9.79
N ARG A 184 17.09 12.82 -9.31
CA ARG A 184 16.85 13.53 -8.05
C ARG A 184 15.54 14.31 -8.09
N SER A 185 15.31 15.04 -9.18
CA SER A 185 14.09 15.82 -9.36
C SER A 185 12.86 14.93 -9.39
N GLN A 186 12.84 13.87 -10.21
CA GLN A 186 11.62 13.08 -10.41
C GLN A 186 11.36 12.04 -9.30
N SER A 187 12.40 11.55 -8.62
CA SER A 187 12.25 10.55 -7.54
C SER A 187 12.01 11.17 -6.18
N PHE A 188 12.47 12.41 -5.95
CA PHE A 188 12.40 13.07 -4.63
C PHE A 188 11.84 14.50 -4.68
N GLY A 189 12.09 15.26 -5.75
CA GLY A 189 11.76 16.68 -5.84
C GLY A 189 10.31 16.99 -6.25
N GLN A 190 9.82 16.37 -7.32
CA GLN A 190 8.47 16.61 -7.88
C GLN A 190 7.37 16.28 -6.87
N LEU A 191 7.60 15.30 -5.99
CA LEU A 191 6.68 14.95 -4.90
C LEU A 191 6.45 16.06 -3.89
N LEU A 192 7.54 16.69 -3.46
CA LEU A 192 7.48 17.80 -2.50
C LEU A 192 6.77 19.02 -3.10
N GLN A 193 6.72 19.10 -4.43
CA GLN A 193 6.07 20.19 -5.18
C GLN A 193 4.60 19.89 -5.48
N ALA A 194 4.21 18.62 -5.62
CA ALA A 194 2.82 18.21 -5.88
C ALA A 194 1.88 18.62 -4.75
N ARG A 195 2.28 18.34 -3.50
CA ARG A 195 1.57 18.79 -2.30
C ARG A 195 2.57 19.07 -1.18
N PRO A 196 2.78 20.33 -0.76
CA PRO A 196 3.53 20.60 0.46
C PRO A 196 2.79 19.97 1.65
N VAL A 197 3.33 18.84 2.14
CA VAL A 197 2.74 18.08 3.24
C VAL A 197 2.92 18.85 4.54
N SER A 198 1.83 19.16 5.22
CA SER A 198 1.91 19.84 6.52
C SER A 198 2.63 18.96 7.55
N ARG A 199 3.29 19.55 8.55
CA ARG A 199 3.87 18.78 9.68
C ARG A 199 2.82 17.91 10.38
N ARG A 200 1.56 18.37 10.41
CA ARG A 200 0.41 17.63 10.93
C ARG A 200 0.14 16.37 10.07
N GLN A 201 0.21 16.47 8.75
CA GLN A 201 0.10 15.31 7.85
C GLN A 201 1.28 14.33 7.99
N LEU A 202 2.49 14.76 8.33
CA LEU A 202 3.59 13.82 8.57
C LEU A 202 3.43 12.96 9.84
N VAL A 203 2.73 13.50 10.85
CA VAL A 203 2.54 12.88 12.17
C VAL A 203 1.20 12.16 12.29
N TYR A 204 0.14 12.75 11.75
CA TYR A 204 -1.24 12.24 11.84
C TYR A 204 -1.74 11.67 10.51
N GLN A 205 -0.97 11.84 9.43
CA GLN A 205 -1.16 11.16 8.15
C GLN A 205 -2.58 11.21 7.59
N ASP A 206 -3.31 12.32 7.76
CA ASP A 206 -4.72 12.42 7.34
C ASP A 206 -5.60 11.27 7.83
N TRP A 207 -5.34 10.77 9.06
CA TRP A 207 -6.34 10.03 9.83
C TRP A 207 -7.67 10.76 9.65
N PRO A 208 -8.70 10.11 9.08
CA PRO A 208 -9.89 10.79 8.61
C PRO A 208 -10.33 11.85 9.61
N LYS A 209 -10.65 13.08 9.16
CA LYS A 209 -11.08 14.15 10.08
C LYS A 209 -12.14 13.64 11.07
N TRP A 210 -13.01 12.73 10.62
CA TRP A 210 -13.98 12.02 11.45
C TRP A 210 -13.39 11.17 12.59
N LEU A 211 -12.21 10.53 12.49
CA LEU A 211 -11.55 9.84 13.62
C LEU A 211 -11.33 10.78 14.81
N PHE A 212 -11.11 12.07 14.54
CA PHE A 212 -10.92 13.11 15.56
C PHE A 212 -12.20 13.91 15.84
N GLU A 213 -13.14 14.02 14.89
CA GLU A 213 -14.37 14.79 15.00
C GLU A 213 -15.57 13.99 15.55
N THR A 214 -15.66 12.68 15.28
CA THR A 214 -16.78 11.83 15.78
C THR A 214 -16.46 11.09 17.08
N GLY A 215 -15.26 11.27 17.64
CA GLY A 215 -14.84 10.63 18.90
C GLY A 215 -14.62 9.11 18.81
N HIS A 216 -15.10 8.42 17.78
CA HIS A 216 -14.96 6.97 17.60
C HIS A 216 -13.52 6.51 17.28
N GLY A 217 -12.69 7.38 16.67
CA GLY A 217 -11.32 7.06 16.31
C GLY A 217 -10.34 7.00 17.48
N ILE A 218 -10.65 7.70 18.57
CA ILE A 218 -9.90 7.64 19.83
C ILE A 218 -10.38 6.43 20.65
N VAL A 219 -11.64 6.02 20.49
CA VAL A 219 -12.24 4.93 21.28
C VAL A 219 -11.58 3.58 21.02
N ALA A 220 -11.20 3.21 19.79
CA ALA A 220 -10.56 1.91 19.55
C ALA A 220 -9.13 1.80 20.12
N PRO A 221 -8.20 2.77 19.92
CA PRO A 221 -6.89 2.77 20.56
C PRO A 221 -6.98 2.97 22.08
N ALA A 222 -7.85 3.87 22.56
CA ALA A 222 -8.06 4.09 23.98
C ALA A 222 -8.68 2.84 24.62
N ALA A 223 -9.58 2.15 23.95
CA ALA A 223 -10.13 0.92 24.46
C ALA A 223 -9.17 -0.25 24.38
N ALA A 224 -8.33 -0.38 23.35
CA ALA A 224 -7.25 -1.37 23.33
C ALA A 224 -6.24 -1.13 24.47
N ALA A 225 -5.88 0.13 24.71
CA ALA A 225 -5.03 0.54 25.83
C ALA A 225 -5.71 0.29 27.18
N VAL A 226 -7.00 0.60 27.31
CA VAL A 226 -7.82 0.34 28.51
C VAL A 226 -8.02 -1.16 28.71
N LEU A 227 -8.15 -1.97 27.66
CA LEU A 227 -8.27 -3.43 27.72
C LEU A 227 -6.97 -4.08 28.17
N LEU A 228 -5.82 -3.61 27.65
CA LEU A 228 -4.50 -4.05 28.10
C LEU A 228 -4.22 -3.60 29.55
N ALA A 229 -4.61 -2.38 29.91
CA ALA A 229 -4.52 -1.87 31.28
C ALA A 229 -5.45 -2.62 32.26
N LEU A 230 -6.69 -2.92 31.85
CA LEU A 230 -7.66 -3.68 32.64
C LEU A 230 -7.26 -5.15 32.76
N ALA A 231 -6.73 -5.78 31.70
CA ALA A 231 -6.20 -7.14 31.77
C ALA A 231 -4.96 -7.22 32.68
N ALA A 232 -4.15 -6.17 32.73
CA ALA A 232 -3.02 -6.05 33.66
C ALA A 232 -3.45 -5.80 35.12
N ALA A 233 -4.51 -5.00 35.32
CA ALA A 233 -4.99 -4.60 36.65
C ALA A 233 -5.93 -5.65 37.31
N LEU A 234 -6.78 -6.31 36.53
CA LEU A 234 -7.83 -7.20 37.01
C LEU A 234 -7.48 -8.67 36.74
N ARG A 235 -6.45 -9.18 37.44
CA ARG A 235 -6.00 -10.59 37.43
C ARG A 235 -7.12 -11.65 37.68
N ARG A 236 -8.36 -11.24 37.99
CA ARG A 236 -9.46 -12.11 38.45
C ARG A 236 -10.71 -12.15 37.56
N VAL A 237 -10.88 -11.26 36.56
CA VAL A 237 -12.11 -11.23 35.73
C VAL A 237 -11.78 -11.04 34.24
N ALA A 238 -11.26 -12.08 33.60
CA ALA A 238 -10.86 -12.04 32.18
C ALA A 238 -12.04 -11.88 31.18
N LEU A 239 -13.28 -12.05 31.63
CA LEU A 239 -14.48 -11.99 30.79
C LEU A 239 -14.94 -10.55 30.47
N VAL A 240 -14.74 -9.60 31.38
CA VAL A 240 -15.12 -8.18 31.19
C VAL A 240 -14.33 -7.51 30.06
N PRO A 241 -12.98 -7.61 30.00
CA PRO A 241 -12.24 -7.03 28.88
C PRO A 241 -12.52 -7.76 27.55
N LEU A 242 -12.79 -9.08 27.57
CA LEU A 242 -13.21 -9.77 26.35
C LEU A 242 -14.58 -9.28 25.85
N ALA A 243 -15.55 -9.09 26.74
CA ALA A 243 -16.87 -8.57 26.39
C ALA A 243 -16.78 -7.13 25.85
N ALA A 244 -15.99 -6.28 26.48
CA ALA A 244 -15.74 -4.91 26.00
C ALA A 244 -15.10 -4.92 24.60
N LEU A 245 -14.09 -5.76 24.36
CA LEU A 245 -13.48 -5.93 23.02
C LEU A 245 -14.53 -6.32 21.98
N VAL A 246 -15.38 -7.31 22.29
CA VAL A 246 -16.46 -7.75 21.38
C VAL A 246 -17.44 -6.61 21.10
N VAL A 247 -17.85 -5.84 22.12
CA VAL A 247 -18.74 -4.69 21.95
C VAL A 247 -18.12 -3.62 21.07
N ILE A 248 -16.84 -3.27 21.29
CA ILE A 248 -16.13 -2.27 20.49
C ILE A 248 -16.03 -2.72 19.04
N LEU A 249 -15.65 -3.97 18.79
CA LEU A 249 -15.58 -4.52 17.43
C LEU A 249 -16.96 -4.55 16.78
N ALA A 250 -18.02 -4.88 17.54
CA ALA A 250 -19.39 -4.88 17.06
C ALA A 250 -19.86 -3.48 16.63
N LEU A 251 -19.31 -2.39 17.16
CA LEU A 251 -19.65 -1.03 16.71
C LEU A 251 -19.15 -0.72 15.29
N PHE A 252 -18.14 -1.43 14.79
CA PHE A 252 -17.63 -1.26 13.42
C PHE A 252 -18.40 -2.07 12.37
N ILE A 253 -19.21 -3.05 12.77
CA ILE A 253 -19.89 -4.00 11.85
C ILE A 253 -21.13 -3.39 11.16
N PRO A 254 -22.08 -2.73 11.85
CA PRO A 254 -23.30 -2.20 11.23
C PRO A 254 -23.06 -1.20 10.10
N PRO A 255 -22.15 -0.20 10.24
CA PRO A 255 -21.84 0.72 9.16
C PRO A 255 -21.25 0.02 7.92
N ALA A 256 -20.52 -1.08 8.10
CA ALA A 256 -19.87 -1.81 7.01
C ALA A 256 -20.81 -2.75 6.26
N LEU A 257 -21.77 -3.36 6.96
CA LEU A 257 -22.78 -4.24 6.35
C LEU A 257 -23.74 -3.45 5.45
N GLN A 258 -24.20 -2.28 5.89
CA GLN A 258 -25.07 -1.41 5.11
C GLN A 258 -24.40 -0.85 3.85
N SER A 259 -23.06 -0.83 3.84
CA SER A 259 -22.26 -0.17 2.82
C SER A 259 -21.68 -1.16 1.80
N SER A 260 -21.69 -2.47 2.12
CA SER A 260 -21.39 -3.59 1.22
C SER A 260 -22.40 -3.83 0.10
N THR A 261 -23.58 -3.21 0.16
CA THR A 261 -24.67 -3.38 -0.80
C THR A 261 -24.73 -2.31 -1.90
N ILE A 262 -23.82 -1.32 -1.90
CA ILE A 262 -23.91 -0.11 -2.74
C ILE A 262 -22.80 -0.02 -3.81
N GLY A 263 -21.87 -0.98 -3.87
CA GLY A 263 -20.95 -1.14 -5.01
C GLY A 263 -19.80 -0.17 -5.17
N ILE A 264 -19.73 0.86 -4.35
CA ILE A 264 -18.56 1.75 -4.22
C ILE A 264 -17.92 1.46 -2.86
N PRO A 265 -16.58 1.55 -2.66
CA PRO A 265 -15.98 1.59 -1.34
C PRO A 265 -16.52 2.80 -0.59
N THR A 266 -17.62 2.59 0.09
CA THR A 266 -18.34 3.55 0.90
C THR A 266 -17.55 3.83 2.17
N ASP A 267 -17.82 4.98 2.80
CA ASP A 267 -17.23 5.35 4.08
C ASP A 267 -17.28 4.21 5.11
N GLY A 268 -18.36 3.41 5.12
CA GLY A 268 -18.52 2.26 6.03
C GLY A 268 -17.51 1.11 5.83
N GLN A 269 -17.15 0.76 4.59
CA GLN A 269 -16.15 -0.28 4.31
C GLN A 269 -14.75 0.21 4.70
N MET A 270 -14.46 1.47 4.37
CA MET A 270 -13.22 2.13 4.75
C MET A 270 -13.11 2.25 6.28
N THR A 271 -14.21 2.59 6.98
CA THR A 271 -14.26 2.65 8.45
C THR A 271 -13.92 1.32 9.10
N LEU A 272 -14.45 0.20 8.60
CA LEU A 272 -14.17 -1.13 9.14
C LEU A 272 -12.68 -1.47 9.02
N LEU A 273 -12.11 -1.21 7.85
CA LEU A 273 -10.73 -1.51 7.52
C LEU A 273 -9.75 -0.62 8.30
N VAL A 274 -10.05 0.67 8.42
CA VAL A 274 -9.29 1.62 9.25
C VAL A 274 -9.37 1.26 10.73
N GLY A 275 -10.54 0.85 11.22
CA GLY A 275 -10.70 0.35 12.59
C GLY A 275 -9.83 -0.88 12.87
N ALA A 276 -9.77 -1.83 11.92
CA ALA A 276 -8.90 -3.00 12.03
C ALA A 276 -7.41 -2.62 12.09
N LEU A 277 -6.94 -1.74 11.20
CA LEU A 277 -5.56 -1.24 11.22
C LEU A 277 -5.23 -0.49 12.51
N ALA A 278 -6.08 0.45 12.93
CA ALA A 278 -5.87 1.22 14.14
C ALA A 278 -5.77 0.31 15.38
N LEU A 279 -6.57 -0.76 15.43
CA LEU A 279 -6.50 -1.75 16.49
C LEU A 279 -5.17 -2.52 16.47
N ILE A 280 -4.73 -3.01 15.30
CA ILE A 280 -3.45 -3.74 15.18
C ILE A 280 -2.27 -2.84 15.54
N LEU A 281 -2.26 -1.61 15.02
CA LEU A 281 -1.25 -0.60 15.34
C LEU A 281 -1.22 -0.30 16.85
N ALA A 282 -2.39 -0.12 17.49
CA ALA A 282 -2.47 0.15 18.92
C ALA A 282 -1.94 -1.02 19.76
N ILE A 283 -2.26 -2.27 19.39
CA ILE A 283 -1.76 -3.46 20.08
C ILE A 283 -0.23 -3.54 19.97
N ASN A 284 0.32 -3.34 18.77
CA ASN A 284 1.76 -3.40 18.53
C ASN A 284 2.51 -2.25 19.23
N ALA A 285 1.96 -1.04 19.23
CA ALA A 285 2.53 0.10 19.95
C ALA A 285 2.53 -0.11 21.47
N ALA A 286 1.39 -0.53 22.03
CA ALA A 286 1.29 -0.82 23.46
C ALA A 286 2.26 -1.94 23.89
N ALA A 287 2.36 -3.01 23.09
CA ALA A 287 3.31 -4.08 23.35
C ALA A 287 4.77 -3.62 23.27
N SER A 288 5.11 -2.76 22.31
CA SER A 288 6.44 -2.15 22.21
C SER A 288 6.79 -1.42 23.50
N VAL A 289 5.89 -0.60 24.02
CA VAL A 289 6.08 0.13 25.29
C VAL A 289 6.25 -0.83 26.45
N VAL A 290 5.39 -1.84 26.60
CA VAL A 290 5.45 -2.83 27.70
C VAL A 290 6.76 -3.62 27.66
N LEU A 291 7.18 -4.07 26.48
CA LEU A 291 8.39 -4.88 26.32
C LEU A 291 9.67 -4.09 26.56
N VAL A 292 9.70 -2.81 26.17
CA VAL A 292 10.81 -1.89 26.51
C VAL A 292 10.79 -1.58 28.01
N ALA A 293 9.63 -1.27 28.59
CA ALA A 293 9.50 -0.95 30.02
C ALA A 293 9.96 -2.11 30.91
N ALA A 294 9.65 -3.36 30.55
CA ALA A 294 10.11 -4.56 31.26
C ALA A 294 11.64 -4.71 31.30
N ARG A 295 12.38 -3.94 30.49
CA ARG A 295 13.86 -3.94 30.41
C ARG A 295 14.50 -2.70 31.03
N LEU A 296 13.71 -1.72 31.48
CA LEU A 296 14.23 -0.52 32.13
C LEU A 296 14.84 -0.83 33.51
N PRO A 297 15.90 -0.11 33.91
CA PRO A 297 16.41 -0.14 35.28
C PRO A 297 15.29 0.13 36.30
N GLY A 298 15.27 -0.59 37.42
CA GLY A 298 14.22 -0.49 38.45
C GLY A 298 12.90 -1.21 38.15
N ILE A 299 12.55 -1.42 36.87
CA ILE A 299 11.37 -2.24 36.47
C ILE A 299 11.77 -3.69 36.23
N ARG A 300 12.94 -3.94 35.66
CA ARG A 300 13.44 -5.28 35.28
C ARG A 300 13.47 -6.31 36.41
N GLU A 301 13.52 -5.84 37.66
CA GLU A 301 13.56 -6.67 38.88
C GLU A 301 12.17 -7.13 39.32
N ARG A 302 11.10 -6.57 38.73
CA ARG A 302 9.73 -6.97 39.07
C ARG A 302 9.43 -8.38 38.51
N PRO A 303 8.71 -9.25 39.24
CA PRO A 303 8.42 -10.63 38.80
C PRO A 303 7.70 -10.73 37.45
N TRP A 304 6.78 -9.79 37.17
CA TRP A 304 6.07 -9.74 35.89
C TRP A 304 7.01 -9.38 34.72
N ALA A 305 8.03 -8.55 34.97
CA ALA A 305 8.99 -8.12 33.95
C ALA A 305 9.94 -9.26 33.57
N GLY A 306 10.33 -10.13 34.51
CA GLY A 306 11.00 -11.40 34.20
C GLY A 306 10.16 -12.28 33.28
N THR A 307 8.91 -12.51 33.68
CA THR A 307 7.97 -13.34 32.89
C THR A 307 7.76 -12.82 31.47
N VAL A 308 7.62 -11.50 31.30
CA VAL A 308 7.48 -10.85 29.98
C VAL A 308 8.74 -11.03 29.15
N ARG A 309 9.93 -10.86 29.73
CA ARG A 309 11.21 -11.04 29.02
C ARG A 309 11.45 -12.47 28.55
N ASP A 310 11.03 -13.47 29.34
CA ASP A 310 11.30 -14.88 29.05
C ASP A 310 10.30 -15.49 28.06
N ARG A 311 9.06 -14.97 28.02
CA ARG A 311 7.96 -15.59 27.28
C ARG A 311 7.51 -14.83 26.04
N MET A 312 7.94 -13.58 25.84
CA MET A 312 7.57 -12.75 24.68
C MET A 312 8.76 -12.48 23.77
N PHE A 313 8.48 -12.08 22.52
CA PHE A 313 9.47 -11.70 21.52
C PHE A 313 10.31 -10.50 21.99
N PRO A 314 11.51 -10.30 21.41
CA PRO A 314 12.30 -9.09 21.66
C PRO A 314 11.52 -7.82 21.24
N PRO A 315 11.70 -6.68 21.93
CA PRO A 315 10.98 -5.44 21.65
C PRO A 315 11.15 -4.94 20.21
N MET A 316 12.28 -5.25 19.56
CA MET A 316 12.50 -4.89 18.16
C MET A 316 11.40 -5.42 17.22
N VAL A 317 10.78 -6.56 17.50
CA VAL A 317 9.76 -7.18 16.63
C VAL A 317 8.48 -6.33 16.57
N PRO A 318 7.80 -6.02 17.69
CA PRO A 318 6.64 -5.14 17.65
C PRO A 318 6.97 -3.69 17.29
N ILE A 319 8.18 -3.19 17.57
CA ILE A 319 8.60 -1.85 17.10
C ILE A 319 8.64 -1.85 15.58
N VAL A 320 9.36 -2.79 14.96
CA VAL A 320 9.45 -2.87 13.50
C VAL A 320 8.07 -3.12 12.89
N ALA A 321 7.23 -3.97 13.49
CA ALA A 321 5.87 -4.19 13.04
C ALA A 321 5.02 -2.90 13.06
N THR A 322 5.08 -2.13 14.15
CA THR A 322 4.37 -0.85 14.32
C THR A 322 4.83 0.18 13.28
N VAL A 323 6.15 0.34 13.13
CA VAL A 323 6.70 1.35 12.21
C VAL A 323 6.48 0.91 10.76
N LEU A 324 6.52 -0.40 10.46
CA LEU A 324 6.24 -0.92 9.11
C LEU A 324 4.78 -0.66 8.74
N GLU A 325 3.84 -0.91 9.65
CA GLU A 325 2.43 -0.60 9.47
C GLU A 325 2.21 0.90 9.23
N TYR A 326 2.84 1.74 10.06
CA TYR A 326 2.77 3.21 9.97
C TYR A 326 3.38 3.79 8.69
N LEU A 327 4.59 3.36 8.30
CA LEU A 327 5.30 3.89 7.14
C LEU A 327 4.77 3.36 5.81
N HIS A 328 4.18 2.17 5.80
CA HIS A 328 3.67 1.63 4.55
C HIS A 328 2.41 2.40 4.09
N GLY A 329 1.61 2.91 5.04
CA GLY A 329 0.46 3.77 4.75
C GLY A 329 0.82 5.15 4.16
N VAL A 330 2.11 5.52 4.10
CA VAL A 330 2.55 6.77 3.47
C VAL A 330 2.59 6.59 1.94
N ASP A 331 1.67 7.28 1.28
CA ASP A 331 1.49 7.42 -0.17
C ASP A 331 1.67 8.90 -0.59
N LEU A 332 1.88 9.12 -1.89
CA LEU A 332 2.15 10.40 -2.55
C LEU A 332 0.96 11.40 -2.54
N SER A 333 -0.25 10.95 -2.26
CA SER A 333 -1.51 11.69 -2.45
C SER A 333 -2.25 12.06 -1.15
N SER A 334 -1.82 11.49 -0.01
CA SER A 334 -2.43 11.43 1.34
C SER A 334 -2.57 9.96 1.77
N MET A 335 -2.89 9.66 3.04
CA MET A 335 -3.43 8.34 3.37
C MET A 335 -4.84 8.21 2.77
N ARG A 336 -4.94 7.89 1.49
CA ARG A 336 -5.89 6.83 1.13
C ARG A 336 -5.20 5.53 1.46
N PHE A 337 -5.32 5.14 2.74
CA PHE A 337 -4.71 3.97 3.37
C PHE A 337 -4.16 2.95 2.36
N ALA A 338 -2.87 3.03 2.05
CA ALA A 338 -2.21 1.90 1.41
C ALA A 338 -2.17 0.81 2.49
N TYR A 339 -3.18 -0.05 2.51
CA TYR A 339 -3.47 -1.14 3.46
C TYR A 339 -2.34 -2.18 3.62
N VAL A 340 -1.21 -1.91 3.00
CA VAL A 340 -0.13 -2.80 2.61
C VAL A 340 0.89 -3.03 3.74
N GLY A 341 0.79 -2.36 4.89
CA GLY A 341 1.72 -2.54 6.02
C GLY A 341 1.54 -3.79 6.90
N THR A 342 0.50 -4.60 6.67
CA THR A 342 -0.02 -5.54 7.68
C THR A 342 0.63 -6.92 7.73
N PHE A 343 1.56 -7.24 6.82
CA PHE A 343 2.15 -8.59 6.73
C PHE A 343 2.71 -9.09 8.06
N LEU A 344 3.55 -8.28 8.70
CA LEU A 344 4.14 -8.60 10.00
C LEU A 344 3.28 -8.09 11.17
N ALA A 345 2.53 -7.00 10.99
CA ALA A 345 1.79 -6.35 12.07
C ALA A 345 0.68 -7.24 12.67
N VAL A 346 -0.10 -7.90 11.82
CA VAL A 346 -1.17 -8.80 12.25
C VAL A 346 -0.65 -10.00 13.06
N PRO A 347 0.30 -10.81 12.57
CA PRO A 347 0.73 -12.00 13.31
C PRO A 347 1.49 -11.64 14.57
N VAL A 348 2.21 -10.50 14.61
CA VAL A 348 2.84 -10.00 15.84
C VAL A 348 1.77 -9.59 16.86
N ALA A 349 0.77 -8.81 16.48
CA ALA A 349 -0.33 -8.40 17.36
C ALA A 349 -1.10 -9.61 17.92
N LEU A 350 -1.48 -10.57 17.08
CA LEU A 350 -2.20 -11.77 17.50
C LEU A 350 -1.35 -12.67 18.40
N SER A 351 -0.04 -12.77 18.14
CA SER A 351 0.87 -13.52 19.00
C SER A 351 1.07 -12.84 20.36
N LEU A 352 1.05 -11.50 20.41
CA LEU A 352 1.07 -10.72 21.65
C LEU A 352 -0.20 -10.92 22.46
N LEU A 353 -1.37 -10.88 21.83
CA LEU A 353 -2.64 -11.15 22.49
C LEU A 353 -2.65 -12.57 23.06
N TYR A 354 -2.28 -13.57 22.26
CA TYR A 354 -2.21 -14.96 22.71
C TYR A 354 -1.27 -15.11 23.92
N THR A 355 -0.06 -14.57 23.82
CA THR A 355 0.97 -14.73 24.86
C THR A 355 0.62 -13.92 26.10
N GLY A 356 0.23 -12.65 25.96
CA GLY A 356 -0.14 -11.76 27.06
C GLY A 356 -1.34 -12.29 27.83
N TRP A 357 -2.39 -12.75 27.15
CA TRP A 357 -3.55 -13.32 27.82
C TRP A 357 -3.21 -14.63 28.55
N ARG A 358 -2.23 -15.39 28.08
CA ARG A 358 -1.70 -16.56 28.80
C ARG A 358 -0.99 -16.20 30.11
N LEU A 359 -0.42 -15.01 30.20
CA LEU A 359 0.27 -14.52 31.40
C LEU A 359 -0.69 -13.93 32.43
N PHE A 360 -1.77 -13.31 31.97
CA PHE A 360 -2.65 -12.49 32.84
C PHE A 360 -4.05 -13.07 33.05
N ALA A 361 -4.50 -14.04 32.23
CA ALA A 361 -5.83 -14.65 32.37
C ALA A 361 -5.81 -16.08 32.94
N PRO A 362 -6.58 -16.35 34.00
CA PRO A 362 -6.63 -17.66 34.65
C PRO A 362 -7.41 -18.71 33.82
N ALA A 363 -8.43 -18.31 33.05
CA ALA A 363 -9.29 -19.23 32.31
C ALA A 363 -8.72 -19.63 30.93
N ALA A 364 -8.69 -20.93 30.64
CA ALA A 364 -8.17 -21.48 29.39
C ALA A 364 -8.89 -20.95 28.14
N VAL A 365 -10.21 -20.78 28.21
CA VAL A 365 -11.06 -20.29 27.10
C VAL A 365 -10.72 -18.84 26.73
N ALA A 366 -10.46 -17.99 27.72
CA ALA A 366 -10.14 -16.58 27.48
C ALA A 366 -8.79 -16.41 26.73
N ARG A 367 -7.87 -17.37 26.85
CA ARG A 367 -6.52 -17.34 26.23
C ARG A 367 -6.56 -17.47 24.70
N ILE A 368 -7.60 -18.10 24.16
CA ILE A 368 -7.77 -18.32 22.72
C ILE A 368 -8.79 -17.34 22.14
N ALA A 369 -9.77 -16.91 22.94
CA ALA A 369 -10.85 -16.04 22.49
C ALA A 369 -10.36 -14.68 21.95
N ALA A 370 -9.44 -13.99 22.62
CA ALA A 370 -8.97 -12.68 22.17
C ALA A 370 -8.27 -12.71 20.79
N PRO A 371 -7.23 -13.56 20.55
CA PRO A 371 -6.62 -13.65 19.23
C PRO A 371 -7.58 -14.22 18.17
N ALA A 372 -8.50 -15.12 18.54
CA ALA A 372 -9.52 -15.62 17.60
C ALA A 372 -10.51 -14.53 17.19
N VAL A 373 -10.99 -13.71 18.13
CA VAL A 373 -11.92 -12.60 17.86
C VAL A 373 -11.25 -11.54 16.98
N VAL A 374 -10.05 -11.10 17.33
CA VAL A 374 -9.33 -10.10 16.50
C VAL A 374 -8.97 -10.68 15.13
N GLY A 375 -8.47 -11.91 15.08
CA GLY A 375 -8.14 -12.58 13.81
C GLY A 375 -9.36 -12.76 12.90
N THR A 376 -10.50 -13.15 13.47
CA THR A 376 -11.77 -13.29 12.73
C THR A 376 -12.29 -11.94 12.26
N PHE A 377 -12.22 -10.92 13.10
CA PHE A 377 -12.62 -9.55 12.73
C PHE A 377 -11.77 -9.02 11.56
N VAL A 378 -10.45 -9.17 11.64
CA VAL A 378 -9.51 -8.77 10.58
C VAL A 378 -9.78 -9.54 9.28
N ALA A 379 -10.01 -10.85 9.35
CA ALA A 379 -10.32 -11.65 8.17
C ALA A 379 -11.68 -11.29 7.56
N ALA A 380 -12.71 -11.09 8.39
CA ALA A 380 -14.04 -10.69 7.95
C ALA A 380 -14.03 -9.30 7.31
N ALA A 381 -13.31 -8.34 7.89
CA ALA A 381 -13.10 -7.02 7.30
C ALA A 381 -12.48 -7.14 5.91
N GLY A 382 -11.49 -8.01 5.74
CA GLY A 382 -10.87 -8.23 4.44
C GLY A 382 -11.83 -8.85 3.41
N ILE A 383 -12.65 -9.81 3.81
CA ILE A 383 -13.65 -10.45 2.94
C ILE A 383 -14.73 -9.44 2.52
N VAL A 384 -15.28 -8.66 3.46
CA VAL A 384 -16.34 -7.69 3.16
C VAL A 384 -15.88 -6.66 2.14
N VAL A 385 -14.68 -6.10 2.31
CA VAL A 385 -14.13 -5.11 1.37
C VAL A 385 -13.89 -5.73 -0.01
N THR A 386 -13.29 -6.94 -0.06
CA THR A 386 -12.99 -7.60 -1.34
C THR A 386 -14.20 -8.13 -2.10
N GLN A 387 -15.32 -8.37 -1.41
CA GLN A 387 -16.59 -8.76 -2.03
C GLN A 387 -17.40 -7.54 -2.48
N GLY A 388 -17.39 -6.48 -1.68
CA GLY A 388 -18.21 -5.28 -1.91
C GLY A 388 -17.69 -4.37 -3.01
N SER A 389 -16.37 -4.29 -3.23
CA SER A 389 -15.79 -3.53 -4.35
C SER A 389 -14.42 -4.12 -4.78
N PRO A 390 -14.42 -5.27 -5.47
CA PRO A 390 -13.19 -5.83 -6.06
C PRO A 390 -12.58 -4.84 -7.07
N TYR A 391 -11.34 -4.40 -6.85
CA TYR A 391 -10.60 -3.51 -7.76
C TYR A 391 -11.25 -2.15 -8.01
N LEU A 392 -12.00 -1.61 -7.03
CA LEU A 392 -12.79 -0.38 -7.19
C LEU A 392 -13.88 -0.49 -8.27
N ASP A 393 -14.16 -1.71 -8.76
CA ASP A 393 -15.30 -2.05 -9.59
C ASP A 393 -16.54 -2.29 -8.70
N GLY A 394 -17.68 -2.62 -9.31
CA GLY A 394 -18.90 -2.96 -8.58
C GLY A 394 -18.81 -4.30 -7.83
N PRO A 395 -19.81 -4.61 -6.98
CA PRO A 395 -19.85 -5.83 -6.19
C PRO A 395 -19.67 -7.06 -7.07
N ARG A 396 -19.01 -8.11 -6.55
CA ARG A 396 -18.78 -9.34 -7.34
C ARG A 396 -20.05 -9.95 -7.93
N SER A 397 -21.19 -9.77 -7.26
CA SER A 397 -22.50 -10.23 -7.72
C SER A 397 -23.01 -9.49 -8.96
N GLU A 398 -22.55 -8.27 -9.19
CA GLU A 398 -22.97 -7.40 -10.30
C GLU A 398 -22.01 -7.47 -11.50
N MET A 399 -20.81 -8.04 -11.32
CA MET A 399 -19.79 -8.28 -12.35
C MET A 399 -20.24 -9.36 -13.35
N THR A 400 -21.22 -9.03 -14.18
CA THR A 400 -21.94 -9.93 -15.09
C THR A 400 -21.57 -9.72 -16.56
N ALA A 401 -20.86 -8.64 -16.88
CA ALA A 401 -20.42 -8.32 -18.23
C ALA A 401 -18.92 -8.64 -18.44
N THR A 402 -18.54 -8.74 -19.70
CA THR A 402 -17.15 -8.88 -20.17
C THR A 402 -16.88 -7.80 -21.21
N PHE A 403 -15.62 -7.41 -21.35
CA PHE A 403 -15.20 -6.47 -22.39
C PHE A 403 -15.18 -7.13 -23.77
N SER A 404 -15.41 -6.33 -24.82
CA SER A 404 -15.38 -6.77 -26.22
C SER A 404 -13.96 -6.88 -26.76
N SER A 405 -13.00 -6.15 -26.17
CA SER A 405 -11.60 -6.20 -26.59
C SER A 405 -10.94 -7.55 -26.26
N ALA A 406 -10.27 -8.15 -27.24
CA ALA A 406 -9.48 -9.38 -27.06
C ALA A 406 -8.37 -9.24 -25.99
N ARG A 407 -7.83 -8.03 -25.76
CA ARG A 407 -6.80 -7.82 -24.73
C ARG A 407 -7.34 -7.87 -23.30
N LEU A 408 -8.65 -7.78 -23.13
CA LEU A 408 -9.36 -7.84 -21.85
C LEU A 408 -10.17 -9.14 -21.69
N GLU A 409 -9.93 -10.13 -22.54
CA GLU A 409 -10.64 -11.41 -22.52
C GLU A 409 -10.56 -12.09 -21.13
N GLY A 410 -11.70 -12.63 -20.68
CA GLY A 410 -11.81 -13.31 -19.39
C GLY A 410 -11.94 -12.38 -18.18
N MET A 411 -11.82 -11.06 -18.37
CA MET A 411 -12.14 -10.09 -17.32
C MET A 411 -13.64 -9.87 -17.23
N ARG A 412 -14.15 -9.85 -16.00
CA ARG A 412 -15.53 -9.49 -15.69
C ARG A 412 -15.58 -8.09 -15.09
N THR A 413 -16.67 -7.39 -15.34
CA THR A 413 -16.96 -6.05 -14.79
C THR A 413 -18.48 -5.82 -14.74
N VAL A 414 -18.91 -4.69 -14.19
CA VAL A 414 -20.32 -4.29 -14.26
C VAL A 414 -20.69 -3.85 -15.69
N PRO A 415 -21.96 -4.04 -16.13
CA PRO A 415 -22.37 -3.70 -17.50
C PRO A 415 -22.09 -2.26 -17.92
N ALA A 416 -22.28 -1.29 -17.02
CA ALA A 416 -22.04 0.12 -17.31
C ALA A 416 -20.55 0.37 -17.67
N ASN A 417 -19.64 -0.19 -16.90
CA ASN A 417 -18.20 -0.06 -17.13
C ASN A 417 -17.74 -0.79 -18.39
N ALA A 418 -18.25 -1.99 -18.67
CA ALA A 418 -17.98 -2.69 -19.94
C ALA A 418 -18.41 -1.84 -21.14
N SER A 419 -19.62 -1.29 -21.09
CA SER A 419 -20.17 -0.44 -22.16
C SER A 419 -19.32 0.81 -22.37
N HIS A 420 -18.89 1.48 -21.30
CA HIS A 420 -18.07 2.68 -21.39
C HIS A 420 -16.69 2.39 -21.98
N VAL A 421 -15.95 1.43 -21.41
CA VAL A 421 -14.60 1.07 -21.87
C VAL A 421 -14.63 0.60 -23.34
N ASP A 422 -15.60 -0.23 -23.72
CA ASP A 422 -15.76 -0.67 -25.10
C ASP A 422 -16.10 0.51 -26.03
N GLY A 423 -16.91 1.47 -25.57
CA GLY A 423 -17.22 2.71 -26.27
C GLY A 423 -15.97 3.58 -26.53
N VAL A 424 -15.16 3.81 -25.50
CA VAL A 424 -13.89 4.55 -25.61
C VAL A 424 -12.93 3.85 -26.59
N VAL A 425 -12.77 2.53 -26.47
CA VAL A 425 -11.93 1.73 -27.36
C VAL A 425 -12.42 1.81 -28.80
N ALA A 426 -13.73 1.66 -29.03
CA ALA A 426 -14.32 1.74 -30.35
C ALA A 426 -14.16 3.15 -30.98
N ALA A 427 -14.30 4.21 -30.18
CA ALA A 427 -14.05 5.58 -30.63
C ALA A 427 -12.60 5.76 -31.06
N ILE A 428 -11.63 5.31 -30.26
CA ILE A 428 -10.20 5.37 -30.60
C ILE A 428 -9.94 4.60 -31.90
N GLU A 429 -10.47 3.39 -32.02
CA GLU A 429 -10.24 2.52 -33.17
C GLU A 429 -10.88 3.02 -34.46
N ARG A 430 -11.99 3.76 -34.36
CA ARG A 430 -12.67 4.35 -35.51
C ARG A 430 -11.83 5.43 -36.19
N TYR A 431 -11.11 6.25 -35.42
CA TYR A 431 -10.44 7.45 -35.93
C TYR A 431 -8.92 7.30 -36.09
N THR A 432 -8.32 6.26 -35.52
CA THR A 432 -6.87 6.09 -35.44
C THR A 432 -6.43 4.67 -35.80
N SER A 433 -5.16 4.48 -36.12
CA SER A 433 -4.52 3.18 -36.34
C SER A 433 -3.55 2.82 -35.20
N SER A 434 -3.16 1.54 -35.11
CA SER A 434 -2.11 1.12 -34.17
C SER A 434 -0.82 1.89 -34.42
N GLY A 435 -0.15 2.33 -33.35
CA GLY A 435 1.05 3.17 -33.42
C GLY A 435 0.79 4.66 -33.65
N ASP A 436 -0.46 5.07 -33.90
CA ASP A 436 -0.79 6.49 -33.94
C ASP A 436 -0.58 7.12 -32.56
N ARG A 437 -0.02 8.33 -32.56
CA ARG A 437 0.10 9.16 -31.36
C ARG A 437 -1.25 9.82 -31.07
N THR A 438 -1.78 9.60 -29.88
CA THR A 438 -3.09 10.08 -29.44
C THR A 438 -3.03 10.57 -28.00
N LEU A 439 -4.03 11.36 -27.58
CA LEU A 439 -4.27 11.65 -26.17
C LEU A 439 -5.67 11.19 -25.81
N VAL A 440 -5.79 10.35 -24.79
CA VAL A 440 -7.05 10.11 -24.06
C VAL A 440 -7.01 11.00 -22.81
N PHE A 441 -8.09 11.69 -22.45
CA PHE A 441 -8.06 12.69 -21.38
C PHE A 441 -9.37 12.76 -20.59
N PRO A 442 -9.35 12.71 -19.24
CA PRO A 442 -8.21 12.28 -18.43
C PRO A 442 -7.92 10.80 -18.73
N ASP A 443 -6.66 10.42 -18.96
CA ASP A 443 -6.34 9.05 -19.41
C ASP A 443 -6.44 8.00 -18.31
N GLY A 444 -6.92 6.81 -18.67
CA GLY A 444 -6.45 5.56 -18.09
C GLY A 444 -5.39 4.94 -19.00
N GLN A 445 -4.18 4.65 -18.49
CA GLN A 445 -3.09 4.04 -19.29
C GLN A 445 -3.52 2.76 -20.03
N VAL A 446 -4.55 2.09 -19.52
CA VAL A 446 -5.20 0.92 -20.13
C VAL A 446 -5.56 1.14 -21.59
N TYR A 447 -6.05 2.32 -21.99
CA TYR A 447 -6.51 2.54 -23.36
C TYR A 447 -5.39 2.43 -24.37
N TYR A 448 -4.20 2.97 -24.07
CA TYR A 448 -3.03 2.84 -24.94
C TYR A 448 -2.58 1.38 -25.06
N VAL A 449 -2.71 0.60 -23.98
CA VAL A 449 -2.38 -0.84 -24.01
C VAL A 449 -3.46 -1.62 -24.76
N VAL A 450 -4.74 -1.33 -24.58
CA VAL A 450 -5.82 -2.07 -25.26
C VAL A 450 -5.79 -1.80 -26.77
N THR A 451 -5.61 -0.54 -27.13
CA THR A 451 -5.68 -0.08 -28.51
C THR A 451 -4.33 -0.12 -29.22
N GLY A 452 -3.20 -0.15 -28.52
CA GLY A 452 -1.88 -0.12 -29.15
C GLY A 452 -1.51 1.25 -29.76
N ARG A 453 -2.02 2.34 -29.18
CA ARG A 453 -1.66 3.72 -29.55
C ARG A 453 -0.59 4.28 -28.61
N ASP A 454 0.13 5.29 -29.07
CA ASP A 454 1.17 5.95 -28.29
C ASP A 454 0.61 7.16 -27.53
N ASN A 455 0.84 7.21 -26.21
CA ASN A 455 0.43 8.34 -25.37
C ASN A 455 1.23 9.60 -25.73
N ALA A 456 0.51 10.67 -26.09
CA ALA A 456 1.09 11.94 -26.49
C ALA A 456 1.76 12.73 -25.36
N THR A 457 1.50 12.40 -24.09
CA THR A 457 2.12 13.04 -22.92
C THR A 457 2.80 12.00 -22.02
N LYS A 458 3.50 12.45 -20.97
CA LYS A 458 4.11 11.58 -19.94
C LYS A 458 3.38 11.63 -18.60
N VAL A 459 2.22 12.28 -18.58
CA VAL A 459 1.41 12.52 -17.39
C VAL A 459 0.28 11.51 -17.39
N ASP A 460 0.05 10.93 -16.22
CA ASP A 460 -1.12 10.10 -15.93
C ASP A 460 -2.15 11.02 -15.26
N TRP A 461 -3.21 11.35 -15.99
CA TRP A 461 -4.23 12.33 -15.60
C TRP A 461 -5.29 11.73 -14.68
N TYR A 462 -5.38 10.40 -14.59
CA TYR A 462 -6.28 9.70 -13.67
C TYR A 462 -5.97 10.04 -12.22
N ASP A 463 -4.69 10.15 -11.84
CA ASP A 463 -4.28 10.57 -10.50
C ASP A 463 -4.06 12.09 -10.40
N ILE A 464 -5.17 12.82 -10.25
CA ILE A 464 -5.16 14.27 -10.05
C ILE A 464 -4.35 14.70 -8.81
N LEU A 465 -4.18 13.81 -7.84
CA LEU A 465 -3.49 14.13 -6.59
C LEU A 465 -1.96 14.14 -6.78
N ALA A 466 -1.46 13.40 -7.77
CA ALA A 466 -0.06 13.35 -8.15
C ALA A 466 0.33 14.38 -9.23
N THR A 467 -0.65 15.00 -9.90
CA THR A 467 -0.42 15.94 -11.00
C THR A 467 0.02 17.31 -10.48
N THR A 468 1.19 17.79 -10.92
CA THR A 468 1.73 19.12 -10.53
C THR A 468 1.59 20.15 -11.65
N PRO A 469 1.55 21.46 -11.35
CA PRO A 469 1.54 22.50 -12.38
C PRO A 469 2.71 22.40 -13.37
N ALA A 470 3.89 21.95 -12.91
CA ALA A 470 5.05 21.73 -13.78
C ALA A 470 4.84 20.55 -14.75
N MET A 471 4.20 19.47 -14.30
CA MET A 471 3.82 18.34 -15.16
C MET A 471 2.79 18.75 -16.20
N THR A 472 1.80 19.56 -15.80
CA THR A 472 0.80 20.10 -16.72
C THR A 472 1.47 20.99 -17.78
N ALA A 473 2.37 21.90 -17.38
CA ALA A 473 3.10 22.75 -18.31
C ALA A 473 3.96 21.96 -19.31
N GLU A 474 4.68 20.94 -18.84
CA GLU A 474 5.48 20.06 -19.72
C GLU A 474 4.60 19.28 -20.69
N ALA A 475 3.44 18.79 -20.25
CA ALA A 475 2.50 18.11 -21.12
C ALA A 475 1.93 19.04 -22.20
N THR A 476 1.55 20.27 -21.83
CA THR A 476 1.12 21.28 -22.80
C THR A 476 2.22 21.56 -23.83
N GLN A 477 3.46 21.73 -23.38
CA GLN A 477 4.61 21.91 -24.29
C GLN A 477 4.79 20.70 -25.22
N ALA A 478 4.70 19.48 -24.72
CA ALA A 478 4.83 18.26 -25.54
C ALA A 478 3.71 18.11 -26.59
N LEU A 479 2.50 18.60 -26.28
CA LEU A 479 1.38 18.66 -27.22
C LEU A 479 1.55 19.77 -28.25
N GLN A 480 2.21 20.88 -27.90
CA GLN A 480 2.52 21.96 -28.84
C GLN A 480 3.65 21.56 -29.81
N GLU A 481 4.70 20.93 -29.31
CA GLU A 481 5.87 20.56 -30.12
C GLU A 481 5.54 19.48 -31.15
N ALA A 482 4.66 18.54 -30.80
CA ALA A 482 4.25 17.50 -31.72
C ALA A 482 2.79 17.08 -31.41
N PRO A 483 1.80 17.80 -31.98
CA PRO A 483 0.40 17.59 -31.67
C PRO A 483 -0.11 16.25 -32.23
N PRO A 484 -0.83 15.44 -31.44
CA PRO A 484 -1.56 14.30 -31.98
C PRO A 484 -2.67 14.78 -32.93
N ARG A 485 -2.99 13.99 -33.96
CA ARG A 485 -4.10 14.34 -34.86
C ARG A 485 -5.47 14.27 -34.16
N TRP A 486 -5.60 13.34 -33.22
CA TRP A 486 -6.83 13.02 -32.52
C TRP A 486 -6.61 13.02 -31.00
N ILE A 487 -7.56 13.62 -30.31
CA ILE A 487 -7.67 13.63 -28.84
C ILE A 487 -9.07 13.11 -28.47
N PHE A 488 -9.15 12.25 -27.46
CA PHE A 488 -10.38 11.69 -26.94
C PHE A 488 -10.58 12.20 -25.53
N VAL A 489 -11.63 12.97 -25.29
CA VAL A 489 -11.95 13.52 -23.97
C VAL A 489 -13.08 12.69 -23.36
N GLN A 490 -12.82 12.08 -22.21
CA GLN A 490 -13.81 11.33 -21.45
C GLN A 490 -14.68 12.29 -20.66
N GLU A 491 -15.99 12.06 -20.64
CA GLU A 491 -16.93 12.90 -19.91
C GLU A 491 -17.19 12.43 -18.50
N TYR A 492 -16.81 11.21 -18.15
CA TYR A 492 -17.05 10.58 -16.86
C TYR A 492 -15.74 10.27 -16.14
N ASN A 493 -15.82 10.26 -14.81
CA ASN A 493 -14.68 9.84 -14.01
C ASN A 493 -14.54 8.32 -14.09
N GLU A 494 -13.36 7.82 -14.46
CA GLU A 494 -13.02 6.40 -14.41
C GLU A 494 -13.25 5.75 -13.04
N SER A 495 -13.21 6.52 -11.94
CA SER A 495 -13.55 5.99 -10.61
C SER A 495 -15.05 5.84 -10.36
N ASP A 496 -15.91 6.43 -11.20
CA ASP A 496 -17.36 6.24 -11.18
C ASP A 496 -17.74 5.09 -12.12
N ILE A 497 -17.78 3.88 -11.56
CA ILE A 497 -18.10 2.64 -12.27
C ILE A 497 -19.47 2.61 -12.94
N ASN A 498 -20.39 3.47 -12.49
CA ASN A 498 -21.73 3.59 -13.02
C ASN A 498 -21.84 4.69 -14.08
N HIS A 499 -20.78 5.50 -14.25
CA HIS A 499 -20.69 6.59 -15.22
C HIS A 499 -21.89 7.54 -15.14
N THR A 500 -22.20 7.97 -13.92
CA THR A 500 -23.34 8.81 -13.57
C THR A 500 -22.97 10.29 -13.44
N ASP A 501 -21.78 10.58 -12.92
CA ASP A 501 -21.32 11.95 -12.65
C ASP A 501 -20.35 12.43 -13.74
N ARG A 502 -20.76 13.45 -14.49
CA ARG A 502 -19.90 14.07 -15.51
C ARG A 502 -18.76 14.87 -14.87
N LEU A 503 -17.61 14.85 -15.53
CA LEU A 503 -16.42 15.60 -15.14
C LEU A 503 -16.61 17.11 -15.34
N ASP A 504 -16.31 17.86 -14.29
CA ASP A 504 -16.20 19.32 -14.35
C ASP A 504 -14.73 19.71 -14.50
N PHE A 505 -14.28 19.80 -15.77
CA PHE A 505 -12.91 20.20 -16.11
C PHE A 505 -12.55 21.60 -15.65
N GLU A 506 -13.52 22.52 -15.61
CA GLU A 506 -13.31 23.92 -15.23
C GLU A 506 -12.97 24.06 -13.74
N SER A 507 -13.60 23.24 -12.90
CA SER A 507 -13.36 23.22 -11.45
C SER A 507 -12.02 22.59 -11.04
N GLN A 508 -11.32 21.90 -11.96
CA GLN A 508 -10.15 21.09 -11.65
C GLN A 508 -8.84 21.76 -12.10
N PRO A 509 -8.05 22.38 -11.20
CA PRO A 509 -6.85 23.13 -11.59
C PRO A 509 -5.77 22.30 -12.29
N ALA A 510 -5.73 20.97 -12.03
CA ALA A 510 -4.80 20.06 -12.66
C ALA A 510 -5.14 19.76 -14.13
N TRP A 511 -6.44 19.69 -14.45
CA TRP A 511 -6.96 19.33 -15.76
C TRP A 511 -7.27 20.54 -16.64
N LYS A 512 -7.76 21.62 -16.03
CA LYS A 512 -8.20 22.83 -16.73
C LYS A 512 -7.20 23.32 -17.80
N PRO A 513 -5.89 23.45 -17.53
CA PRO A 513 -4.96 23.97 -18.55
C PRO A 513 -4.84 23.07 -19.80
N ILE A 514 -5.01 21.76 -19.65
CA ILE A 514 -5.00 20.81 -20.78
C ILE A 514 -6.33 20.88 -21.53
N PHE A 515 -7.44 20.93 -20.80
CA PHE A 515 -8.75 21.08 -21.41
C PHE A 515 -8.88 22.39 -22.21
N ASP A 516 -8.39 23.49 -21.66
CA ASP A 516 -8.30 24.80 -22.35
C ASP A 516 -7.44 24.70 -23.62
N PHE A 517 -6.31 23.98 -23.56
CA PHE A 517 -5.48 23.73 -24.74
C PHE A 517 -6.22 22.93 -25.82
N ILE A 518 -6.91 21.85 -25.45
CA ILE A 518 -7.67 21.01 -26.38
C ILE A 518 -8.75 21.83 -27.07
N THR A 519 -9.59 22.52 -26.32
CA THR A 519 -10.71 23.32 -26.85
C THR A 519 -10.24 24.48 -27.74
N ALA A 520 -9.10 25.09 -27.42
CA ALA A 520 -8.50 26.14 -28.25
C ALA A 520 -7.96 25.61 -29.59
N ASN A 521 -7.31 24.45 -29.62
CA ASN A 521 -6.52 23.98 -30.77
C ASN A 521 -7.17 22.85 -31.58
N TYR A 522 -8.22 22.23 -31.06
CA TYR A 522 -8.91 21.12 -31.71
C TYR A 522 -10.39 21.48 -31.93
N GLU A 523 -11.01 20.82 -32.91
CA GLU A 523 -12.44 20.89 -33.19
C GLU A 523 -13.13 19.60 -32.76
N LEU A 524 -14.30 19.71 -32.14
CA LEU A 524 -15.12 18.56 -31.77
C LEU A 524 -15.74 17.95 -33.04
N VAL A 525 -15.49 16.67 -33.29
CA VAL A 525 -15.98 15.93 -34.47
C VAL A 525 -17.15 15.02 -34.12
N SER A 526 -17.11 14.37 -32.95
CA SER A 526 -18.17 13.49 -32.48
C SER A 526 -18.23 13.47 -30.97
N SER A 527 -19.43 13.19 -30.44
CA SER A 527 -19.68 12.94 -29.02
C SER A 527 -20.55 11.68 -28.94
N GLU A 528 -19.99 10.58 -28.45
CA GLU A 528 -20.66 9.28 -28.38
C GLU A 528 -20.29 8.58 -27.06
N ASP A 529 -21.29 8.01 -26.37
CA ASP A 529 -21.13 7.15 -25.19
C ASP A 529 -20.20 7.70 -24.09
N GLY A 530 -20.26 9.02 -23.85
CA GLY A 530 -19.46 9.69 -22.83
C GLY A 530 -18.02 9.98 -23.24
N VAL A 531 -17.73 9.99 -24.55
CA VAL A 531 -16.43 10.33 -25.11
C VAL A 531 -16.57 11.32 -26.26
N ASP A 532 -15.84 12.42 -26.16
CA ASP A 532 -15.73 13.44 -27.19
C ASP A 532 -14.46 13.24 -28.02
N ALA A 533 -14.60 13.08 -29.33
CA ALA A 533 -13.48 12.98 -30.26
C ALA A 533 -13.16 14.35 -30.87
N TYR A 534 -11.95 14.82 -30.61
CA TYR A 534 -11.40 16.09 -31.06
C TYR A 534 -10.35 15.87 -32.16
N ARG A 535 -10.46 16.64 -33.25
CA ARG A 535 -9.49 16.63 -34.35
C ARG A 535 -8.69 17.93 -34.35
N LEU A 536 -7.39 17.84 -34.63
CA LEU A 536 -6.54 19.03 -34.77
C LEU A 536 -7.10 19.96 -35.86
N LYS A 537 -7.21 21.26 -35.53
CA LYS A 537 -7.73 22.31 -36.43
C LYS A 537 -6.83 22.57 -37.65
#